data_AF-A0A834GWM1-F1
#
_entry.id   AF-A0A834GWM1-F1
#
_cell.length_a   1.000
_cell.length_b   1.000
_cell.length_c   1.000
_cell.angle_alpha   90.00
_cell.angle_beta   90.00
_cell.angle_gamma   90.00
#
_symmetry.space_group_name_H-M   'P 1'
#
loop_
_entity.id
_entity.type
_entity.pdbx_description
1 polymer ?
#
loop_
_entity_poly.entity_id
_entity_poly.type
_entity_poly.pdbx_seq_one_letter_code
_entity_poly.pdbx_strand_id
1 'polypeptide(L)'
;MVIGTIFGHRRGHVWFCVQLDRLSTRPALLLELPIPTHLLVKEMRCGLVRIALETLTRPGSELVSCPLRSVPVWTMLCNGRKLGFAGRRKATESTRLMLKTMQSITVGAGVLPAGFGFGSGSEADGELMYMRANYECVVGGPDSESFHLINPDECPGQELSIFLMRSRITVPEMKEQK
;
A
#
# COMPACT_ATOMS: atom_id res chain seq x y z
N MET A 1 5.43 -6.99 13.87
CA MET A 1 5.84 -7.30 12.49
C MET A 1 4.63 -7.79 11.70
N VAL A 2 4.52 -7.40 10.44
CA VAL A 2 3.46 -7.84 9.51
C VAL A 2 4.07 -8.30 8.20
N ILE A 3 3.32 -9.00 7.36
CA ILE A 3 3.79 -9.40 6.04
C ILE A 3 3.19 -8.48 5.00
N GLY A 4 4.06 -7.78 4.28
CA GLY A 4 3.68 -6.92 3.17
C GLY A 4 4.00 -7.58 1.85
N THR A 5 3.07 -7.53 0.90
CA THR A 5 3.31 -7.94 -0.48
C THR A 5 3.01 -6.76 -1.40
N ILE A 6 4.02 -6.34 -2.15
CA ILE A 6 3.88 -5.40 -3.26
C ILE A 6 3.82 -6.22 -4.54
N PHE A 7 2.86 -5.96 -5.40
CA PHE A 7 2.71 -6.72 -6.63
C PHE A 7 2.08 -5.90 -7.74
N GLY A 8 2.27 -6.32 -8.98
CA GLY A 8 1.67 -5.67 -10.14
C GLY A 8 2.13 -6.27 -11.45
N HIS A 9 1.31 -6.13 -12.48
CA HIS A 9 1.69 -6.48 -13.85
C HIS A 9 2.73 -5.49 -14.37
N ARG A 10 3.58 -5.92 -15.29
CA ARG A 10 4.68 -5.08 -15.82
C ARG A 10 4.25 -3.73 -16.37
N ARG A 11 3.06 -3.64 -16.96
CA ARG A 11 2.46 -2.41 -17.50
C ARG A 11 1.29 -1.90 -16.68
N GLY A 12 1.00 -2.53 -15.55
CA GLY A 12 -0.14 -2.20 -14.69
C GLY A 12 0.21 -1.30 -13.51
N HIS A 13 -0.80 -1.10 -12.67
CA HIS A 13 -0.69 -0.43 -11.39
C HIS A 13 -0.08 -1.32 -10.32
N VAL A 14 0.58 -0.70 -9.35
CA VAL A 14 1.10 -1.37 -8.17
C VAL A 14 -0.02 -1.57 -7.15
N TRP A 15 0.03 -2.70 -6.47
CA TRP A 15 -0.80 -3.01 -5.33
C TRP A 15 0.06 -3.24 -4.10
N PHE A 16 -0.44 -2.80 -2.95
CA PHE A 16 0.16 -3.07 -1.65
C PHE A 16 -0.83 -3.82 -0.77
N CYS A 17 -0.41 -4.98 -0.27
CA CYS A 17 -1.20 -5.89 0.53
C CYS A 17 -0.51 -6.14 1.87
N VAL A 18 -1.25 -6.07 2.97
CA VAL A 18 -0.76 -6.37 4.32
C VAL A 18 -1.53 -7.56 4.90
N GLN A 19 -0.81 -8.58 5.35
CA GLN A 19 -1.31 -9.73 6.07
C GLN A 19 -0.75 -9.74 7.49
N LEU A 20 -1.62 -9.97 8.48
CA LEU A 20 -1.22 -10.20 9.87
C LEU A 20 -0.75 -11.65 10.08
N ASP A 21 -1.41 -12.58 9.40
CA ASP A 21 -1.05 -14.00 9.36
C ASP A 21 -0.76 -14.39 7.90
N ARG A 22 0.40 -15.04 7.68
CA ARG A 22 0.83 -15.51 6.35
C ARG A 22 -0.14 -16.51 5.73
N LEU A 23 -0.86 -17.27 6.57
CA LEU A 23 -1.80 -18.30 6.13
C LEU A 23 -3.17 -17.69 5.76
N SER A 24 -3.47 -16.47 6.21
CA SER A 24 -4.73 -15.81 5.89
C SER A 24 -4.78 -15.34 4.45
N THR A 25 -5.76 -15.79 3.69
CA THR A 25 -6.06 -15.26 2.34
C THR A 25 -6.86 -13.96 2.38
N ARG A 26 -7.28 -13.50 3.57
CA ARG A 26 -7.94 -12.20 3.77
C ARG A 26 -6.92 -11.19 4.29
N PRO A 27 -6.47 -10.24 3.46
CA PRO A 27 -5.53 -9.23 3.91
C PRO A 27 -6.21 -8.20 4.82
N ALA A 28 -5.46 -7.69 5.79
CA ALA A 28 -5.91 -6.61 6.67
C ALA A 28 -6.00 -5.26 5.92
N LEU A 29 -5.18 -5.09 4.88
CA LEU A 29 -5.17 -3.91 4.02
C LEU A 29 -4.83 -4.33 2.58
N LEU A 30 -5.56 -3.80 1.61
CA LEU A 30 -5.28 -3.95 0.18
C LEU A 30 -5.52 -2.60 -0.50
N LEU A 31 -4.46 -2.07 -1.10
CA LEU A 31 -4.43 -0.77 -1.75
C LEU A 31 -3.99 -0.91 -3.20
N GLU A 32 -4.75 -0.31 -4.10
CA GLU A 32 -4.37 -0.07 -5.48
C GLU A 32 -3.71 1.31 -5.56
N LEU A 33 -2.45 1.36 -5.98
CA LEU A 33 -1.65 2.58 -6.05
C LEU A 33 -1.64 3.12 -7.49
N PRO A 34 -1.69 4.45 -7.69
CA PRO A 34 -1.69 5.05 -9.02
C PRO A 34 -0.32 4.90 -9.74
N ILE A 35 0.76 4.57 -9.02
CA ILE A 35 2.09 4.41 -9.60
C ILE A 35 2.15 3.13 -10.46
N PRO A 36 2.59 3.23 -11.73
CA PRO A 36 2.89 2.07 -12.56
C PRO A 36 4.04 1.23 -11.99
N THR A 37 3.99 -0.09 -12.15
CA THR A 37 4.99 -0.99 -11.58
C THR A 37 6.41 -0.69 -12.06
N HIS A 38 6.60 -0.35 -13.33
CA HIS A 38 7.92 0.01 -13.87
C HIS A 38 8.51 1.28 -13.24
N LEU A 39 7.68 2.26 -12.84
CA LEU A 39 8.15 3.47 -12.16
C LEU A 39 8.56 3.15 -10.73
N LEU A 40 7.78 2.34 -10.00
CA LEU A 40 8.15 1.95 -8.65
C LEU A 40 9.47 1.16 -8.62
N VAL A 41 9.66 0.22 -9.54
CA VAL A 41 10.91 -0.55 -9.67
C VAL A 41 12.09 0.39 -9.95
N LYS A 42 11.90 1.44 -10.76
CA LYS A 42 12.93 2.46 -10.99
C LYS A 42 13.28 3.22 -9.71
N GLU A 43 12.29 3.67 -8.94
CA GLU A 43 12.52 4.34 -7.65
C GLU A 43 13.23 3.42 -6.65
N MET A 44 12.85 2.13 -6.60
CA MET A 44 13.50 1.13 -5.74
C MET A 44 14.98 0.91 -6.07
N ARG A 45 15.37 1.03 -7.35
CA ARG A 45 16.80 0.97 -7.76
C ARG A 45 17.61 2.18 -7.30
N CYS A 46 16.96 3.32 -7.05
CA CYS A 46 17.59 4.51 -6.48
C CYS A 46 17.79 4.43 -4.96
N GLY A 47 17.29 3.37 -4.33
CA GLY A 47 17.63 2.95 -2.97
C GLY A 47 16.78 3.52 -1.84
N LEU A 48 16.02 4.60 -2.06
CA LEU A 48 15.12 5.15 -1.05
C LEU A 48 13.74 5.42 -1.65
N VAL A 49 12.72 4.76 -1.10
CA VAL A 49 11.33 4.90 -1.53
C VAL A 49 10.43 5.16 -0.33
N ARG A 50 9.81 6.34 -0.31
CA ARG A 50 8.82 6.75 0.70
C ARG A 50 7.49 7.02 0.03
N ILE A 51 6.50 6.18 0.33
CA ILE A 51 5.13 6.33 -0.16
C ILE A 51 4.28 6.89 0.98
N ALA A 52 3.77 8.11 0.82
CA ALA A 52 2.81 8.69 1.75
C ALA A 52 1.41 8.61 1.16
N LEU A 53 0.47 8.12 1.96
CA LEU A 53 -0.95 8.01 1.66
C LEU A 53 -1.68 8.94 2.62
N GLU A 54 -2.12 10.07 2.10
CA GLU A 54 -2.73 11.13 2.89
C GLU A 54 -4.22 11.22 2.62
N THR A 55 -5.00 11.37 3.68
CA THR A 55 -6.43 11.65 3.57
C THR A 55 -6.76 12.88 4.40
N LEU A 56 -7.59 13.75 3.83
CA LEU A 56 -7.99 14.99 4.46
C LEU A 56 -9.43 14.84 4.95
N THR A 57 -9.66 15.03 6.24
CA THR A 57 -10.98 14.90 6.84
C THR A 57 -11.49 16.24 7.36
N ARG A 58 -12.79 16.44 7.21
CA ARG A 58 -13.51 17.59 7.78
C ARG A 58 -14.13 17.21 9.12
N PRO A 59 -14.28 18.15 10.06
CA PRO A 59 -15.05 17.93 11.28
C PRO A 59 -16.46 17.40 10.92
N GLY A 60 -16.89 16.33 11.60
CA GLY A 60 -18.20 15.70 11.34
C GLY A 60 -18.24 14.69 10.18
N SER A 61 -17.13 14.45 9.47
CA SER A 61 -17.07 13.39 8.46
C SER A 61 -16.96 12.00 9.09
N GLU A 62 -17.69 11.01 8.57
CA GLU A 62 -17.56 9.60 8.96
C GLU A 62 -16.13 9.06 8.75
N LEU A 63 -15.33 9.71 7.89
CA LEU A 63 -13.91 9.38 7.69
C LEU A 63 -13.05 9.70 8.93
N VAL A 64 -13.51 10.56 9.84
CA VAL A 64 -12.79 10.88 11.09
C VAL A 64 -12.88 9.73 12.09
N SER A 65 -14.03 9.04 12.15
CA SER A 65 -14.27 7.96 13.12
C SER A 65 -13.93 6.58 12.58
N CYS A 66 -13.79 6.42 11.26
CA CYS A 66 -13.44 5.12 10.70
C CYS A 66 -11.99 4.73 11.03
N PRO A 67 -11.66 3.43 11.15
CA PRO A 67 -10.28 2.99 11.29
C PRO A 67 -9.41 3.47 10.12
N LEU A 68 -8.14 3.77 10.36
CA LEU A 68 -7.25 4.31 9.33
C LEU A 68 -7.16 3.40 8.10
N ARG A 69 -6.99 2.09 8.31
CA ARG A 69 -7.00 1.06 7.24
C ARG A 69 -8.32 0.91 6.50
N SER A 70 -9.39 1.52 7.01
CA SER A 70 -10.73 1.47 6.39
C SER A 70 -11.01 2.63 5.44
N VAL A 71 -10.16 3.66 5.40
CA VAL A 71 -10.32 4.82 4.52
C VAL A 71 -10.31 4.36 3.05
N PRO A 72 -11.30 4.77 2.25
CA PRO A 72 -11.52 4.24 0.91
C PRO A 72 -10.57 4.81 -0.14
N VAL A 73 -10.17 6.08 0.00
CA VAL A 73 -9.36 6.81 -0.99
C VAL A 73 -8.30 7.63 -0.29
N TRP A 74 -7.12 7.64 -0.89
CA TRP A 74 -5.93 8.30 -0.39
C TRP A 74 -5.29 9.13 -1.49
N THR A 75 -4.73 10.29 -1.15
CA THR A 75 -3.79 10.99 -2.01
C THR A 75 -2.42 10.35 -1.84
N MET A 76 -1.81 9.88 -2.92
CA MET A 76 -0.50 9.26 -2.86
C MET A 76 0.60 10.23 -3.27
N LEU A 77 1.63 10.32 -2.43
CA LEU A 77 2.90 10.94 -2.73
C LEU A 77 3.99 9.87 -2.72
N CYS A 78 4.91 9.91 -3.68
CA CYS A 78 6.10 9.08 -3.71
C CYS A 78 7.33 9.99 -3.68
N ASN A 79 8.20 9.81 -2.69
CA ASN A 79 9.40 10.65 -2.50
C ASN A 79 9.07 12.16 -2.53
N GLY A 80 7.95 12.55 -1.89
CA GLY A 80 7.45 13.92 -1.82
C GLY A 80 6.69 14.41 -3.06
N ARG A 81 6.62 13.63 -4.15
CA ARG A 81 5.89 13.99 -5.38
C ARG A 81 4.49 13.41 -5.38
N LYS A 82 3.46 14.25 -5.50
CA LYS A 82 2.07 13.81 -5.64
C LYS A 82 1.86 13.10 -6.98
N LEU A 83 1.41 11.84 -6.94
CA LEU A 83 1.23 11.00 -8.13
C LEU A 83 -0.24 10.74 -8.49
N GLY A 84 -1.16 10.83 -7.54
CA GLY A 84 -2.58 10.62 -7.81
C GLY A 84 -3.34 10.08 -6.60
N PHE A 85 -4.38 9.29 -6.86
CA PHE A 85 -5.22 8.70 -5.83
C PHE A 85 -5.01 7.20 -5.74
N ALA A 86 -4.77 6.71 -4.53
CA ALA A 86 -4.77 5.28 -4.22
C ALA A 86 -6.12 4.88 -3.64
N GLY A 87 -6.58 3.68 -4.00
CA GLY A 87 -7.88 3.16 -3.60
C GLY A 87 -7.76 1.94 -2.70
N ARG A 88 -8.50 1.92 -1.60
CA ARG A 88 -8.73 0.68 -0.86
C ARG A 88 -9.62 -0.25 -1.68
N ARG A 89 -9.29 -1.53 -1.70
CA ARG A 89 -10.04 -2.57 -2.41
C ARG A 89 -10.32 -3.74 -1.49
N LYS A 90 -11.38 -4.48 -1.81
CA LYS A 90 -11.65 -5.78 -1.19
C LYS A 90 -10.87 -6.84 -1.96
N ALA A 91 -10.34 -7.84 -1.25
CA ALA A 91 -9.67 -8.96 -1.90
C ALA A 91 -10.66 -9.78 -2.73
N THR A 92 -10.40 -9.87 -4.03
CA THR A 92 -11.11 -10.74 -4.98
C THR A 92 -10.66 -12.19 -4.83
N GLU A 93 -11.36 -13.11 -5.47
CA GLU A 93 -10.95 -14.52 -5.50
C GLU A 93 -9.56 -14.71 -6.12
N SER A 94 -9.19 -13.93 -7.15
CA SER A 94 -7.84 -13.98 -7.72
C SER A 94 -6.77 -13.48 -6.75
N THR A 95 -7.02 -12.39 -6.02
CA THR A 95 -6.11 -11.95 -4.95
C THR A 95 -5.95 -13.04 -3.88
N ARG A 96 -7.05 -13.67 -3.46
CA ARG A 96 -7.01 -14.76 -2.46
C ARG A 96 -6.23 -15.96 -2.94
N LEU A 97 -6.39 -16.35 -4.21
CA LEU A 97 -5.67 -17.46 -4.83
C LEU A 97 -4.16 -17.15 -4.89
N MET A 98 -3.79 -15.95 -5.32
CA MET A 98 -2.39 -15.48 -5.31
C MET A 98 -1.80 -15.55 -3.88
N LEU A 99 -2.51 -15.02 -2.88
CA LEU A 99 -2.05 -15.07 -1.49
C LEU A 99 -1.94 -16.51 -0.95
N LYS A 100 -2.81 -17.42 -1.40
CA LYS A 100 -2.75 -18.85 -1.07
C LYS A 100 -1.47 -19.50 -1.63
N THR A 101 -1.13 -19.21 -2.88
CA THR A 101 0.11 -19.72 -3.52
C THR A 101 1.36 -19.21 -2.83
N MET A 102 1.31 -18.02 -2.20
CA MET A 102 2.43 -17.43 -1.48
C MET A 102 2.53 -17.85 0.00
N GLN A 103 1.69 -18.76 0.51
CA GLN A 103 1.67 -19.13 1.95
C GLN A 103 3.00 -19.71 2.46
N SER A 104 3.75 -20.41 1.59
CA SER A 104 5.07 -20.97 1.91
C SER A 104 6.21 -19.95 1.82
N ILE A 105 5.93 -18.74 1.32
CA ILE A 105 6.93 -17.69 1.09
C ILE A 105 6.82 -16.70 2.24
N THR A 106 7.89 -16.52 3.02
CA THR A 106 7.95 -15.49 4.06
C THR A 106 8.57 -14.20 3.52
N VAL A 107 9.70 -14.32 2.83
CA VAL A 107 10.40 -13.22 2.17
C VAL A 107 10.84 -13.70 0.79
N GLY A 108 10.69 -12.86 -0.24
CA GLY A 108 11.14 -13.15 -1.60
C GLY A 108 10.52 -12.23 -2.63
N ALA A 109 11.19 -12.10 -3.77
CA ALA A 109 10.68 -11.41 -4.95
C ALA A 109 10.71 -12.35 -6.16
N GLY A 110 9.78 -12.18 -7.09
CA GLY A 110 9.70 -13.06 -8.25
C GLY A 110 8.57 -12.70 -9.20
N VAL A 111 8.34 -13.59 -10.16
CA VAL A 111 7.23 -13.53 -11.10
C VAL A 111 6.31 -14.72 -10.88
N LEU A 112 5.01 -14.46 -10.83
CA LEU A 112 3.98 -15.49 -10.89
C LEU A 112 3.50 -15.64 -12.36
N PRO A 113 3.23 -16.87 -12.82
CA PRO A 113 2.73 -17.13 -14.16
C PRO A 113 1.41 -16.38 -14.45
N ALA A 114 1.13 -16.18 -15.73
CA ALA A 114 -0.15 -15.67 -16.19
C ALA A 114 -1.30 -16.57 -15.66
N GLY A 115 -2.40 -15.95 -15.20
CA GLY A 115 -3.55 -16.66 -14.62
C GLY A 115 -3.88 -16.30 -13.17
N PHE A 116 -2.98 -15.61 -12.45
CA PHE A 116 -3.27 -15.01 -11.13
C PHE A 116 -3.88 -13.60 -11.23
N GLY A 117 -4.40 -13.22 -12.41
CA GLY A 117 -4.81 -11.86 -12.76
C GLY A 117 -5.74 -11.21 -11.74
N PHE A 118 -5.34 -10.04 -11.24
CA PHE A 118 -6.17 -9.13 -10.45
C PHE A 118 -6.12 -7.74 -11.06
N GLY A 119 -7.20 -6.98 -10.83
CA GLY A 119 -7.46 -5.72 -11.51
C GLY A 119 -8.53 -5.88 -12.59
N SER A 120 -9.29 -4.81 -12.85
CA SER A 120 -10.29 -4.77 -13.91
C SER A 120 -9.63 -4.31 -15.20
N GLY A 121 -9.38 -5.23 -16.14
CA GLY A 121 -8.94 -4.84 -17.49
C GLY A 121 -8.26 -5.96 -18.27
N SER A 122 -8.16 -5.75 -19.58
CA SER A 122 -7.49 -6.59 -20.58
C SER A 122 -5.97 -6.77 -20.37
N GLU A 123 -5.41 -6.17 -19.32
CA GLU A 123 -3.99 -6.21 -18.94
C GLU A 123 -3.61 -7.46 -18.12
N ALA A 124 -4.57 -8.37 -17.90
CA ALA A 124 -4.43 -9.58 -17.08
C ALA A 124 -3.67 -10.74 -17.75
N ASP A 125 -3.15 -10.53 -18.96
CA ASP A 125 -2.47 -11.56 -19.77
C ASP A 125 -0.94 -11.56 -19.57
N GLY A 126 -0.43 -10.72 -18.66
CA GLY A 126 1.00 -10.57 -18.39
C GLY A 126 1.49 -11.32 -17.15
N GLU A 127 2.81 -11.56 -17.09
CA GLU A 127 3.49 -12.01 -15.88
C GLU A 127 3.27 -11.03 -14.72
N LEU A 128 3.05 -11.60 -13.54
CA LEU A 128 2.82 -10.83 -12.34
C LEU A 128 4.08 -10.75 -11.48
N MET A 129 4.63 -9.56 -11.33
CA MET A 129 5.76 -9.36 -10.42
C MET A 129 5.26 -9.18 -8.99
N TYR A 130 6.00 -9.74 -8.03
CA TYR A 130 5.76 -9.53 -6.62
C TYR A 130 7.05 -9.38 -5.83
N MET A 131 6.94 -8.69 -4.69
CA MET A 131 7.91 -8.62 -3.63
C MET A 131 7.18 -8.79 -2.31
N ARG A 132 7.49 -9.87 -1.60
CA ARG A 132 6.93 -10.23 -0.30
C ARG A 132 8.02 -10.11 0.75
N ALA A 133 7.74 -9.44 1.84
CA ALA A 133 8.71 -9.25 2.91
C ALA A 133 8.03 -8.99 4.25
N ASN A 134 8.85 -9.02 5.30
CA ASN A 134 8.44 -8.58 6.62
C ASN A 134 8.53 -7.05 6.71
N TYR A 135 7.54 -6.45 7.36
CA TYR A 135 7.49 -5.03 7.64
C TYR A 135 7.36 -4.81 9.14
N GLU A 136 8.11 -3.85 9.65
CA GLU A 136 7.81 -3.25 10.93
C GLU A 136 6.57 -2.36 10.76
N CYS A 137 5.56 -2.59 11.59
CA CYS A 137 4.33 -1.82 11.57
C CYS A 137 4.32 -0.94 12.82
N VAL A 138 4.34 0.38 12.62
CA VAL A 138 4.37 1.37 13.71
C VAL A 138 3.06 2.12 13.70
N VAL A 139 2.35 2.11 14.82
CA VAL A 139 1.08 2.83 14.98
C VAL A 139 1.36 4.10 15.78
N GLY A 140 1.31 5.25 15.10
CA GLY A 140 1.51 6.57 15.70
C GLY A 140 0.24 7.14 16.36
N GLY A 141 -0.89 6.45 16.24
CA GLY A 141 -2.19 6.83 16.81
C GLY A 141 -3.35 6.41 15.91
N PRO A 142 -4.57 6.93 16.16
CA PRO A 142 -5.73 6.64 15.30
C PRO A 142 -5.59 7.22 13.89
N ASP A 143 -4.75 8.25 13.73
CA ASP A 143 -4.61 9.05 12.52
C ASP A 143 -3.26 8.81 11.80
N SER A 144 -2.40 7.92 12.30
CA SER A 144 -1.08 7.64 11.72
C SER A 144 -0.65 6.18 11.89
N GLU A 145 -0.21 5.56 10.80
CA GLU A 145 0.35 4.21 10.78
C GLU A 145 1.40 4.09 9.67
N SER A 146 2.52 3.40 9.92
CA SER A 146 3.57 3.21 8.94
C SER A 146 4.06 1.76 8.84
N PHE A 147 4.56 1.42 7.67
CA PHE A 147 5.14 0.12 7.33
C PHE A 147 6.56 0.34 6.82
N HIS A 148 7.55 -0.19 7.53
CA HIS A 148 8.96 -0.10 7.16
C HIS A 148 9.47 -1.48 6.77
N LEU A 149 10.01 -1.60 5.56
CA LEU A 149 10.56 -2.86 5.07
C LEU A 149 11.71 -3.31 5.98
N ILE A 150 11.65 -4.56 6.46
CA ILE A 150 12.74 -5.20 7.20
C ILE A 150 13.60 -5.95 6.19
N ASN A 151 14.81 -5.45 5.93
CA ASN A 151 15.76 -6.12 5.05
C ASN A 151 16.43 -7.29 5.79
N PRO A 152 16.29 -8.54 5.31
CA PRO A 152 16.92 -9.69 5.96
C PRO A 152 18.45 -9.69 5.83
N ASP A 153 18.99 -9.05 4.79
CA ASP A 153 20.41 -9.13 4.42
C ASP A 153 21.23 -7.91 4.87
N GLU A 154 20.66 -7.03 5.73
CA GLU A 154 21.27 -5.77 6.20
C GLU A 154 21.91 -4.92 5.08
N CYS A 155 21.43 -5.05 3.84
CA CYS A 155 21.98 -4.29 2.72
C CYS A 155 21.48 -2.83 2.86
N PRO A 156 22.36 -1.85 3.14
CA PRO A 156 21.96 -0.49 3.52
C PRO A 156 21.43 0.33 2.34
N GLY A 157 21.32 -0.27 1.14
CA GLY A 157 21.03 0.42 -0.10
C GLY A 157 19.56 0.46 -0.50
N GLN A 158 18.64 -0.26 0.16
CA GLN A 158 17.23 -0.29 -0.24
C GLN A 158 16.28 -0.10 0.95
N GLU A 159 15.81 1.14 1.14
CA GLU A 159 14.82 1.51 2.14
C GLU A 159 13.46 1.72 1.47
N LEU A 160 12.45 0.99 1.94
CA LEU A 160 11.06 1.20 1.54
C LEU A 160 10.19 1.44 2.76
N SER A 161 9.46 2.55 2.75
CA SER A 161 8.50 2.89 3.80
C SER A 161 7.19 3.38 3.21
N ILE A 162 6.08 2.95 3.81
CA ILE A 162 4.71 3.33 3.43
C ILE A 162 4.02 3.94 4.64
N PHE A 163 3.48 5.14 4.49
CA PHE A 163 2.85 5.91 5.57
C PHE A 163 1.37 6.13 5.24
N LEU A 164 0.50 5.91 6.22
CA LEU A 164 -0.91 6.23 6.17
C LEU A 164 -1.14 7.38 7.16
N MET A 165 -1.59 8.52 6.66
CA MET A 165 -1.74 9.73 7.45
C MET A 165 -3.13 10.34 7.23
N ARG A 166 -3.83 10.64 8.32
CA ARG A 166 -5.07 11.40 8.31
C ARG A 166 -4.83 12.78 8.88
N SER A 167 -5.09 13.80 8.07
CA SER A 167 -5.04 15.21 8.48
C SER A 167 -6.44 15.77 8.63
N ARG A 168 -6.65 16.60 9.65
CA ARG A 168 -7.93 17.29 9.89
C ARG A 168 -7.84 18.72 9.38
N ILE A 169 -8.86 19.18 8.65
CA ILE A 169 -9.00 20.59 8.32
C ILE A 169 -9.46 21.32 9.57
N THR A 170 -8.65 22.23 10.10
CA THR A 170 -9.12 23.25 11.04
C THR A 170 -9.72 24.39 10.23
N VAL A 171 -11.02 24.63 10.39
CA VAL A 171 -11.64 25.87 9.86
C VAL A 171 -11.28 26.97 10.86
N PRO A 172 -10.62 28.07 10.45
CA PRO A 172 -10.40 29.19 11.34
C PRO A 172 -11.75 29.81 11.72
N GLU A 173 -12.04 29.92 13.01
CA GLU A 173 -13.20 30.67 13.51
C GLU A 173 -13.03 32.14 13.08
N MET A 174 -13.90 32.62 12.18
CA MET A 174 -14.06 34.06 11.97
C MET A 174 -14.68 34.62 13.25
N LYS A 175 -13.85 35.25 14.09
CA LYS A 175 -14.34 36.07 15.20
C LYS A 175 -15.09 37.26 14.60
N GLU A 176 -16.41 37.23 14.69
CA GLU A 176 -17.29 38.35 14.41
C GLU A 176 -16.96 39.46 15.41
N GLN A 177 -16.30 40.51 14.94
CA GLN A 177 -15.93 41.67 15.72
C GLN A 177 -17.18 42.53 15.89
N LYS A 178 -17.76 42.51 17.10
CA LYS A 178 -18.85 43.39 17.52
C LYS A 178 -18.29 44.71 18.02
#